data_AF-A0A0A0LJ57-F1
#
_entry.id   AF-A0A0A0LJ57-F1
#
_cell.length_a   1.000
_cell.length_b   1.000
_cell.length_c   1.000
_cell.angle_alpha   90.00
_cell.angle_beta   90.00
_cell.angle_gamma   90.00
#
_symmetry.space_group_name_H-M   'P 1'
#
loop_
_entity.id
_entity.type
_entity.pdbx_description
1 polymer ?
#
loop_
_entity_poly.entity_id
_entity_poly.type
_entity_poly.pdbx_seq_one_letter_code
_entity_poly.pdbx_strand_id
1 'polypeptide(L)'
;MRSIHSFRSRRQATTISKLKPSRRRRIKLLHLPKHTSSSTVSATTNRTTPSAAMHKRLRNLQRLVPGHTHETNLNHLFQRTADYIHALQLKLNILKDLTSFYGL
;
A
#
# COMPACT_ATOMS: atom_id res chain seq x y z
N MET A 1 -14.92 59.70 -23.80
CA MET A 1 -16.26 59.13 -24.03
C MET A 1 -16.11 57.61 -24.11
N ARG A 2 -16.83 56.89 -23.25
CA ARG A 2 -16.86 55.41 -23.19
C ARG A 2 -17.87 54.90 -24.22
N SER A 3 -17.58 53.80 -24.92
CA SER A 3 -18.41 52.58 -24.86
C SER A 3 -17.85 51.50 -25.79
N ILE A 4 -17.63 50.33 -25.21
CA ILE A 4 -17.32 49.06 -25.88
C ILE A 4 -18.65 48.36 -26.08
N HIS A 5 -19.02 48.02 -27.32
CA HIS A 5 -20.13 47.11 -27.55
C HIS A 5 -19.73 45.91 -28.40
N SER A 6 -19.95 44.76 -27.75
CA SER A 6 -19.68 43.40 -28.13
C SER A 6 -20.66 42.86 -29.18
N PHE A 7 -20.09 42.03 -30.06
CA PHE A 7 -20.64 40.84 -30.71
C PHE A 7 -22.14 40.53 -30.50
N ARG A 8 -22.88 40.52 -31.60
CA ARG A 8 -24.20 39.88 -31.71
C ARG A 8 -24.23 39.00 -32.95
N SER A 9 -23.72 37.77 -32.82
CA SER A 9 -23.84 36.76 -33.88
C SER A 9 -25.18 36.03 -33.79
N ARG A 10 -25.77 35.89 -34.97
CA ARG A 10 -27.15 35.56 -35.30
C ARG A 10 -27.45 34.07 -35.04
N ARG A 11 -28.39 33.76 -34.13
CA ARG A 11 -28.96 32.40 -33.98
C ARG A 11 -30.11 32.22 -34.97
N GLN A 12 -30.08 31.13 -35.73
CA GLN A 12 -31.25 30.63 -36.47
C GLN A 12 -32.02 29.63 -35.60
N ALA A 13 -33.35 29.59 -35.77
CA ALA A 13 -34.27 28.68 -35.09
C ALA A 13 -35.22 28.03 -36.10
N THR A 14 -35.50 26.74 -35.90
CA THR A 14 -36.67 25.90 -36.29
C THR A 14 -36.21 24.44 -35.98
N THR A 15 -36.95 23.51 -35.37
CA THR A 15 -38.34 23.04 -35.53
C THR A 15 -38.88 22.32 -34.27
N ILE A 16 -40.07 22.73 -33.83
CA ILE A 16 -41.27 21.92 -33.50
C ILE A 16 -41.13 20.61 -32.69
N SER A 17 -41.55 20.73 -31.42
CA SER A 17 -42.26 19.80 -30.51
C SER A 17 -42.38 18.30 -30.81
N LYS A 18 -42.08 17.46 -29.80
CA LYS A 18 -43.01 16.45 -29.21
C LYS A 18 -42.68 16.15 -27.72
N LEU A 19 -43.53 16.69 -26.85
CA LEU A 19 -44.14 16.09 -25.64
C LEU A 19 -43.28 15.25 -24.66
N LYS A 20 -43.05 15.79 -23.46
CA LYS A 20 -42.80 15.02 -22.21
C LYS A 20 -43.97 15.21 -21.25
N PRO A 21 -44.65 14.15 -20.78
CA PRO A 21 -45.28 14.15 -19.46
C PRO A 21 -44.23 13.64 -18.45
N SER A 22 -43.87 14.36 -17.37
CA SER A 22 -44.66 14.75 -16.20
C SER A 22 -45.36 13.57 -15.52
N ARG A 23 -44.70 12.96 -14.52
CA ARG A 23 -45.13 13.00 -13.10
C ARG A 23 -44.43 11.93 -12.25
N ARG A 24 -43.89 12.41 -11.14
CA ARG A 24 -43.73 11.75 -9.83
C ARG A 24 -44.44 10.39 -9.68
N ARG A 25 -43.72 9.40 -9.13
CA ARG A 25 -44.12 8.74 -7.87
C ARG A 25 -42.98 7.91 -7.28
N ARG A 26 -42.49 8.41 -6.17
CA ARG A 26 -41.68 7.74 -5.16
C ARG A 26 -42.59 6.72 -4.47
N ILE A 27 -42.26 5.44 -4.57
CA ILE A 27 -42.85 4.38 -3.74
C ILE A 27 -41.67 3.61 -3.14
N LYS A 28 -41.44 3.82 -1.84
CA LYS A 28 -40.70 2.88 -0.99
C LYS A 28 -41.59 1.65 -0.78
N LEU A 29 -40.98 0.55 -0.32
CA LEU A 29 -41.53 -0.77 0.07
C LEU A 29 -41.27 -1.80 -1.04
N LEU A 30 -40.62 -2.95 -0.84
CA LEU A 30 -40.54 -3.83 0.33
C LEU A 30 -39.16 -4.50 0.44
N HIS A 31 -38.79 -4.85 1.67
CA HIS A 31 -37.60 -5.59 2.07
C HIS A 31 -37.47 -6.95 1.35
N LEU A 32 -36.25 -7.26 0.89
CA LEU A 32 -35.83 -8.61 0.54
C LEU A 32 -34.64 -8.99 1.44
N PRO A 33 -34.67 -10.14 2.15
CA PRO A 33 -33.62 -10.49 3.09
C PRO A 33 -32.32 -10.79 2.35
N LYS A 34 -31.31 -9.97 2.61
CA LYS A 34 -29.94 -10.17 2.14
C LYS A 34 -29.25 -11.18 3.06
N HIS A 35 -29.55 -12.47 2.84
CA HIS A 35 -28.80 -13.59 3.40
C HIS A 35 -28.19 -14.37 2.24
N THR A 36 -26.91 -14.15 1.96
CA THR A 36 -25.94 -15.24 1.83
C THR A 36 -24.56 -14.66 2.15
N SER A 37 -24.04 -15.07 3.30
CA SER A 37 -22.63 -15.11 3.59
C SER A 37 -21.98 -15.97 2.50
N SER A 38 -21.32 -15.34 1.53
CA SER A 38 -20.30 -16.01 0.75
C SER A 38 -19.06 -15.14 0.79
N SER A 39 -18.35 -15.30 1.91
CA SER A 39 -16.91 -15.12 1.97
C SER A 39 -16.28 -16.02 0.92
N THR A 40 -16.23 -15.54 -0.31
CA THR A 40 -15.15 -15.92 -1.21
C THR A 40 -13.92 -15.21 -0.68
N VAL A 41 -13.32 -15.82 0.34
CA VAL A 41 -11.92 -15.63 0.67
C VAL A 41 -11.20 -16.02 -0.61
N SER A 42 -10.98 -15.04 -1.48
CA SER A 42 -10.02 -15.15 -2.56
C SER A 42 -8.69 -15.22 -1.83
N ALA A 43 -8.32 -16.44 -1.41
CA ALA A 43 -6.98 -16.84 -1.06
C ALA A 43 -6.16 -16.67 -2.32
N THR A 44 -5.86 -15.39 -2.60
CA THR A 44 -4.94 -14.96 -3.62
C THR A 44 -3.62 -15.50 -3.13
N THR A 45 -3.30 -16.72 -3.57
CA THR A 45 -2.00 -17.32 -3.37
C THR A 45 -1.07 -16.39 -4.12
N ASN A 46 -0.55 -15.39 -3.41
CA ASN A 46 0.43 -14.45 -3.91
C ASN A 46 1.65 -15.27 -4.32
N ARG A 47 1.66 -15.76 -5.55
CA ARG A 47 2.83 -16.28 -6.25
C ARG A 47 3.76 -15.09 -6.42
N THR A 48 4.43 -14.73 -5.32
CA THR A 48 5.48 -13.74 -5.31
C THR A 48 6.57 -14.30 -6.18
N THR A 49 6.98 -13.51 -7.18
CA THR A 49 8.09 -13.91 -8.03
C THR A 49 9.33 -14.15 -7.15
N PRO A 50 10.24 -15.06 -7.52
CA PRO A 50 11.46 -15.32 -6.76
C PRO A 50 12.23 -14.03 -6.42
N SER A 51 12.23 -13.07 -7.35
CA SER A 51 12.78 -11.73 -7.15
C SER A 51 12.09 -10.95 -6.01
N ALA A 52 10.75 -10.88 -6.00
CA ALA A 52 10.02 -10.17 -4.94
C ALA A 52 10.27 -10.77 -3.55
N ALA A 53 10.37 -12.10 -3.46
CA ALA A 53 10.70 -12.80 -2.22
C ALA A 53 12.14 -12.48 -1.75
N MET A 54 13.10 -12.47 -2.67
CA MET A 54 14.49 -12.10 -2.39
C MET A 54 14.60 -10.67 -1.89
N HIS A 55 13.96 -9.70 -2.55
CA HIS A 55 13.94 -8.31 -2.10
C HIS A 55 13.30 -8.15 -0.72
N LYS A 56 12.25 -8.92 -0.40
CA LYS A 56 11.66 -8.93 0.95
C LYS A 56 12.66 -9.43 2.00
N ARG A 57 13.38 -10.52 1.72
CA ARG A 57 14.43 -11.05 2.62
C ARG A 57 15.56 -10.05 2.83
N LEU A 58 15.99 -9.38 1.76
CA LEU A 58 17.01 -8.35 1.83
C LEU A 58 16.58 -7.17 2.69
N ARG A 59 15.35 -6.66 2.49
CA ARG A 59 14.79 -5.59 3.35
C ARG A 59 14.69 -6.01 4.81
N ASN A 60 14.37 -7.28 5.07
CA ASN A 60 14.34 -7.78 6.44
C ASN A 60 15.75 -7.82 7.05
N LEU A 61 16.76 -8.24 6.28
CA LEU A 61 18.16 -8.21 6.74
C LEU A 61 18.61 -6.77 7.04
N GLN A 62 18.26 -5.83 6.15
CA GLN A 62 18.38 -4.37 6.35
C GLN A 62 17.46 -3.80 7.44
N ARG A 63 16.76 -4.60 8.23
CA ARG A 63 16.10 -4.12 9.46
C ARG A 63 16.75 -4.68 10.70
N LEU A 64 17.40 -5.83 10.58
CA LEU A 64 18.03 -6.54 11.70
C LEU A 64 19.43 -6.02 12.04
N VAL A 65 20.21 -5.57 11.05
CA VAL A 65 21.63 -5.24 11.24
C VAL A 65 21.84 -3.76 11.56
N PRO A 66 22.21 -3.33 12.77
CA PRO A 66 22.26 -1.90 13.12
C PRO A 66 23.13 -1.05 12.16
N GLY A 67 22.64 0.16 11.84
CA GLY A 67 23.40 1.17 11.09
C GLY A 67 23.33 1.05 9.57
N HIS A 68 22.33 0.36 9.02
CA HIS A 68 22.06 0.37 7.57
C HIS A 68 21.28 1.62 7.15
N THR A 69 21.63 2.16 5.98
CA THR A 69 20.81 3.13 5.24
C THR A 69 20.20 2.44 4.02
N HIS A 70 19.05 2.90 3.56
CA HIS A 70 18.25 2.23 2.52
C HIS A 70 18.96 2.12 1.14
N GLU A 71 20.08 2.82 0.96
CA GLU A 71 20.91 2.85 -0.26
C GLU A 71 22.25 2.11 -0.11
N THR A 72 22.42 1.27 0.92
CA THR A 72 23.67 0.53 1.10
C THR A 72 23.86 -0.58 0.06
N ASN A 73 25.06 -0.63 -0.53
CA ASN A 73 25.52 -1.71 -1.42
C ASN A 73 25.38 -3.09 -0.73
N LEU A 74 24.96 -4.12 -1.48
CA LEU A 74 24.77 -5.49 -0.97
C LEU A 74 26.03 -6.06 -0.31
N ASN A 75 27.21 -5.82 -0.89
CA ASN A 75 28.47 -6.31 -0.35
C ASN A 75 28.75 -5.69 1.03
N HIS A 76 28.48 -4.40 1.18
CA HIS A 76 28.60 -3.72 2.46
C HIS A 76 27.58 -4.24 3.47
N LEU A 77 26.33 -4.51 3.05
CA LEU A 77 25.32 -5.10 3.93
C LEU A 77 25.76 -6.49 4.43
N PHE A 78 26.30 -7.35 3.56
CA PHE A 78 26.76 -8.67 3.96
C PHE A 78 27.97 -8.61 4.88
N GLN A 79 28.95 -7.74 4.59
CA GLN A 79 30.08 -7.53 5.48
C GLN A 79 29.61 -7.05 6.87
N ARG A 80 28.73 -6.04 6.90
CA ARG A 80 28.18 -5.53 8.16
C ARG A 80 27.39 -6.59 8.93
N THR A 81 26.69 -7.46 8.21
CA THR A 81 25.98 -8.60 8.80
C THR A 81 26.98 -9.55 9.46
N ALA A 82 28.09 -9.88 8.78
CA ALA A 82 29.13 -10.73 9.34
C ALA A 82 29.76 -10.09 10.60
N ASP A 83 30.09 -8.81 10.57
CA ASP A 83 30.62 -8.08 11.71
C ASP A 83 29.63 -8.10 12.89
N TYR A 84 28.34 -7.90 12.62
CA TYR A 84 27.30 -7.90 13.63
C TYR A 84 27.11 -9.28 14.28
N ILE A 85 27.16 -10.36 13.49
CA ILE A 85 27.12 -11.73 14.01
C ILE A 85 28.30 -11.98 14.95
N HIS A 86 29.52 -11.61 14.55
CA HIS A 86 30.71 -11.75 15.40
C HIS A 86 30.58 -10.95 16.70
N ALA A 87 30.10 -9.71 16.62
CA ALA A 87 29.89 -8.88 17.80
C ALA A 87 28.87 -9.48 18.77
N LEU A 88 27.78 -10.07 18.26
CA LEU A 88 26.80 -10.78 19.09
C LEU A 88 27.38 -12.04 19.73
N GLN A 89 28.16 -12.82 18.98
CA GLN A 89 28.85 -14.00 19.52
C GLN A 89 29.81 -13.63 20.65
N LEU A 90 30.60 -12.57 20.47
CA LEU A 90 31.51 -12.08 21.51
C LEU A 90 30.74 -11.66 22.77
N LYS A 91 29.64 -10.91 22.62
CA LYS A 91 28.79 -10.52 23.75
C LYS A 91 28.23 -11.74 24.49
N LEU A 92 27.76 -12.75 23.76
CA LEU A 92 27.26 -13.99 24.35
C LEU A 92 28.36 -14.76 25.09
N ASN A 93 29.58 -14.82 24.53
CA ASN A 93 30.69 -15.49 25.18
C ASN A 93 31.08 -14.78 26.48
N ILE A 94 31.24 -13.46 26.44
CA ILE A 94 31.50 -12.66 27.65
C ILE A 94 30.40 -12.89 28.68
N LEU A 95 29.14 -12.85 28.28
CA LEU A 95 28.03 -13.06 29.20
C LEU A 95 28.06 -14.46 29.82
N LYS A 96 28.36 -15.50 29.03
CA LYS A 96 28.53 -16.88 29.53
C LYS A 96 29.69 -16.98 30.52
N ASP A 97 30.82 -16.36 30.23
CA ASP A 97 31.98 -16.36 31.11
C ASP A 97 31.67 -15.65 32.43
N LEU A 98 30.96 -14.51 32.38
CA LEU A 98 30.49 -13.82 33.57
C LEU A 98 29.48 -14.66 34.36
N THR A 99 28.49 -15.26 33.70
CA THR A 99 27.53 -16.18 34.33
C THR A 99 28.25 -17.34 35.02
N SER A 100 29.23 -17.95 34.35
CA SER A 100 30.05 -19.01 34.93
C SER A 100 30.91 -18.51 36.10
N PHE A 101 31.42 -17.29 36.05
CA PHE A 101 32.23 -16.70 37.11
C PHE A 101 31.38 -16.39 38.36
N TYR A 102 30.16 -15.88 38.17
CA TYR A 102 29.24 -15.55 39.26
C TYR A 102 28.39 -16.74 39.73
N GLY A 103 28.49 -17.91 39.07
CA GLY A 103 27.79 -19.14 39.45
C GLY A 103 26.28 -19.09 39.26
N LEU A 104 25.80 -18.30 38.29
CA LEU A 104 24.39 -18.18 37.91
C LEU A 104 23.96 -19.23 36.88
#